data_AF-A0A101GNS9-F1
#
_entry.id   AF-A0A101GNS9-F1
#
_cell.length_a   1.000
_cell.length_b   1.000
_cell.length_c   1.000
_cell.angle_alpha   90.00
_cell.angle_beta   90.00
_cell.angle_gamma   90.00
#
_symmetry.space_group_name_H-M   'P 1'
#
loop_
_entity.id
_entity.type
_entity.pdbx_description
1 polymer ?
#
loop_
_entity_poly.entity_id
_entity_poly.type
_entity_poly.pdbx_seq_one_letter_code
_entity_poly.pdbx_strand_id
1 'polypeptide(L)'
;MDALAIEIQMSLLLFLALAGYLVASRINQSATIGAILVGVLVGPSVLGLITYTDFVASLAHLGAIILLFVIGFEFDSTSPAQSSSARR
;
A
#
# COMPACT_ATOMS: atom_id res chain seq x y z
N MET A 1 -23.71 10.79 14.64
CA MET A 1 -22.64 11.80 14.44
C MET A 1 -21.34 11.15 13.96
N ASP A 2 -21.35 9.84 13.72
CA ASP A 2 -20.15 9.04 13.45
C ASP A 2 -19.78 8.98 11.96
N ALA A 3 -20.77 9.13 11.06
CA ALA A 3 -20.55 9.13 9.61
C ALA A 3 -19.63 10.27 9.15
N LEU A 4 -19.85 11.50 9.66
CA LEU A 4 -18.99 12.65 9.32
C LEU A 4 -17.56 12.49 9.85
N ALA A 5 -17.40 11.86 11.02
CA ALA A 5 -16.08 11.59 11.57
C ALA A 5 -15.30 10.60 10.67
N ILE A 6 -15.98 9.58 10.16
CA ILE A 6 -15.39 8.61 9.22
C ILE A 6 -15.02 9.30 7.90
N GLU A 7 -15.91 10.11 7.32
CA GLU A 7 -15.62 10.85 6.09
C GLU A 7 -14.38 11.76 6.21
N ILE A 8 -14.25 12.47 7.33
CA ILE A 8 -13.09 13.33 7.62
C ILE A 8 -11.83 12.49 7.82
N GLN A 9 -11.91 11.39 8.55
CA GLN A 9 -10.75 10.50 8.74
C GLN A 9 -10.27 9.90 7.42
N MET A 10 -11.18 9.46 6.54
CA MET A 10 -10.83 8.86 5.26
C MET A 10 -10.26 9.89 4.28
N SER A 11 -10.86 11.08 4.20
CA SER A 11 -10.33 12.16 3.36
C SER A 11 -8.94 12.60 3.84
N LEU A 12 -8.74 12.72 5.16
CA LEU A 12 -7.44 13.02 5.75
C LEU A 12 -6.42 11.90 5.44
N LEU A 13 -6.81 10.63 5.59
CA LEU A 13 -5.97 9.46 5.30
C LEU A 13 -5.48 9.50 3.85
N LEU A 14 -6.40 9.63 2.90
CA LEU A 14 -6.10 9.66 1.47
C LEU A 14 -5.26 10.89 1.10
N PHE A 15 -5.58 12.05 1.67
CA PHE A 15 -4.83 13.28 1.44
C PHE A 15 -3.38 13.14 1.92
N LEU A 16 -3.16 12.60 3.12
CA LEU A 16 -1.83 12.38 3.66
C LEU A 16 -1.05 11.31 2.90
N ALA A 17 -1.71 10.21 2.50
CA ALA A 17 -1.09 9.20 1.67
C ALA A 17 -0.60 9.80 0.33
N LEU A 18 -1.42 10.65 -0.30
CA LEU A 18 -1.05 11.37 -1.52
C LEU A 18 0.09 12.38 -1.29
N ALA A 19 0.03 13.13 -0.19
CA ALA A 19 1.09 14.06 0.19
C ALA A 19 2.42 13.32 0.42
N GLY A 20 2.39 12.19 1.13
CA GLY A 20 3.55 11.33 1.37
C GLY A 20 4.12 10.75 0.09
N TYR A 21 3.27 10.30 -0.83
CA TYR A 21 3.65 9.87 -2.18
C TYR A 21 4.38 10.98 -2.94
N LEU A 22 3.80 12.19 -2.99
CA LEU A 22 4.38 13.34 -3.67
C LEU A 22 5.73 13.72 -3.08
N VAL A 23 5.83 13.79 -1.75
CA VAL A 23 7.08 14.10 -1.04
C VAL A 23 8.14 13.04 -1.32
N ALA A 24 7.80 11.76 -1.24
CA ALA A 24 8.73 10.66 -1.54
C ALA A 24 9.24 10.70 -2.99
N SER A 25 8.35 11.00 -3.94
CA SER A 25 8.71 11.18 -5.34
C SER A 25 9.70 12.34 -5.54
N ARG A 26 9.59 13.42 -4.77
CA ARG A 26 10.52 14.56 -4.84
C ARG A 26 11.91 14.25 -4.28
N ILE A 27 12.03 13.31 -3.34
CA ILE A 27 13.31 12.92 -2.72
C ILE A 27 13.96 11.69 -3.38
N ASN A 28 13.50 11.30 -4.58
CA ASN A 28 13.95 10.09 -5.31
C ASN A 28 13.82 8.78 -4.50
N GLN A 29 12.87 8.72 -3.56
CA GLN A 29 12.56 7.48 -2.84
C GLN A 29 11.39 6.75 -3.50
N SER A 30 11.29 5.44 -3.26
CA SER A 30 10.12 4.68 -3.68
C SER A 30 8.86 5.29 -3.07
N ALA A 31 7.85 5.52 -3.92
CA ALA A 31 6.51 5.97 -3.53
C ALA A 31 5.94 5.19 -2.33
N THR A 32 6.21 3.88 -2.30
CA THR A 32 5.79 2.97 -1.23
C THR A 32 6.39 3.37 0.13
N ILE A 33 7.64 3.82 0.16
CA ILE A 33 8.32 4.24 1.40
C ILE A 33 7.64 5.49 1.98
N GLY A 34 7.28 6.45 1.13
CA GLY A 34 6.56 7.65 1.54
C GLY A 34 5.19 7.36 2.15
N ALA A 35 4.42 6.52 1.47
CA ALA A 35 3.11 6.10 1.96
C ALA A 35 3.20 5.35 3.30
N ILE A 36 4.18 4.44 3.46
CA ILE A 36 4.40 3.71 4.72
C ILE A 36 4.79 4.67 5.85
N LEU A 37 5.74 5.57 5.61
CA LEU A 37 6.19 6.53 6.63
C LEU A 37 5.05 7.43 7.10
N VAL A 38 4.26 7.98 6.18
CA VAL A 38 3.10 8.80 6.53
C VAL A 38 2.06 7.98 7.28
N GLY A 39 1.78 6.75 6.84
CA GLY A 39 0.86 5.83 7.53
C GLY A 39 1.29 5.51 8.96
N VAL A 40 2.58 5.28 9.21
CA VAL A 40 3.12 5.03 10.55
C VAL A 40 3.02 6.28 11.43
N LEU A 41 3.36 7.45 10.88
CA LEU A 41 3.30 8.71 11.63
C LEU A 41 1.87 9.08 12.02
N VAL A 42 0.92 8.88 11.11
CA VAL A 42 -0.46 9.38 11.26
C VAL A 42 -1.39 8.34 11.86
N GLY A 43 -0.99 7.07 11.75
CA GLY A 43 -1.66 5.97 12.39
C GLY A 43 -1.67 6.08 13.93
N PRO A 44 -2.43 5.17 14.57
CA PRO A 44 -2.63 5.19 16.01
C PRO A 44 -1.35 5.02 16.83
N SER A 45 -0.31 4.42 16.23
CA SER A 45 0.95 4.12 16.91
C SER A 45 1.82 5.35 17.22
N VAL A 46 1.62 6.48 16.54
CA VAL A 46 2.43 7.70 16.75
C VAL A 46 1.56 8.91 17.05
N LEU A 47 0.77 9.40 16.10
CA LEU A 47 -0.03 10.62 16.28
C LEU A 47 -1.48 10.37 16.71
N GLY A 48 -2.03 9.16 16.53
CA GLY A 48 -3.41 8.88 16.97
C GLY A 48 -4.50 9.55 16.12
N LEU A 49 -4.15 10.15 14.97
CA LEU A 49 -5.06 10.97 14.17
C LEU A 49 -6.12 10.15 13.43
N ILE A 50 -5.80 8.89 13.13
CA ILE A 50 -6.68 7.98 12.41
C ILE A 50 -6.98 6.76 13.27
N THR A 51 -8.27 6.54 13.51
CA THR A 51 -8.77 5.38 14.24
C THR A 51 -8.82 4.16 13.33
N TYR A 52 -8.38 3.01 13.82
CA TYR A 52 -8.56 1.74 13.12
C TYR A 52 -10.04 1.36 13.17
N THR A 53 -10.76 1.49 12.06
CA THR A 53 -12.18 1.11 11.93
C THR A 53 -12.31 -0.18 11.13
N ASP A 54 -13.41 -0.91 11.30
CA ASP A 54 -13.70 -2.14 10.55
C ASP A 54 -13.69 -1.91 9.03
N PHE A 55 -14.07 -0.71 8.60
CA PHE A 55 -14.03 -0.30 7.21
C PHE A 55 -12.59 -0.18 6.67
N VAL A 56 -11.70 0.49 7.41
CA VAL A 56 -10.27 0.60 7.06
C VAL A 56 -9.61 -0.78 7.05
N ALA A 57 -9.95 -1.63 8.02
CA ALA A 57 -9.47 -3.02 8.08
C ALA A 57 -9.91 -3.84 6.84
N SER A 58 -11.16 -3.67 6.41
CA SER A 58 -11.72 -4.33 5.23
C SER A 58 -11.05 -3.85 3.94
N LEU A 59 -10.82 -2.54 3.82
CA LEU A 59 -10.08 -1.97 2.68
C LEU A 59 -8.62 -2.47 2.63
N ALA A 60 -7.95 -2.59 3.78
CA ALA A 60 -6.60 -3.13 3.84
C ALA A 60 -6.53 -4.60 3.38
N HIS A 61 -7.50 -5.43 3.80
CA HIS A 61 -7.61 -6.81 3.33
C HIS A 61 -7.87 -6.88 1.83
N LEU A 62 -8.80 -6.08 1.32
CA LEU A 62 -9.10 -6.01 -0.10
C LEU A 62 -7.86 -5.57 -0.91
N GLY A 63 -7.16 -4.53 -0.44
CA GLY A 63 -5.91 -4.07 -1.04
C GLY A 63 -4.84 -5.15 -1.07
N ALA A 64 -4.66 -5.89 0.02
CA ALA A 64 -3.71 -7.00 0.09
C ALA A 64 -4.04 -8.12 -0.92
N ILE A 65 -5.33 -8.49 -1.05
CA ILE A 65 -5.78 -9.48 -2.03
C ILE A 65 -5.48 -8.99 -3.45
N ILE A 66 -5.79 -7.73 -3.78
CA ILE A 66 -5.49 -7.15 -5.09
C ILE A 66 -3.99 -7.15 -5.37
N LEU A 67 -3.16 -6.76 -4.39
CA LEU A 67 -1.70 -6.76 -4.54
C LEU A 67 -1.17 -8.18 -4.81
N LEU A 68 -1.61 -9.18 -4.04
CA LEU A 68 -1.23 -10.58 -4.24
C LEU A 68 -1.66 -11.10 -5.62
N PHE A 69 -2.82 -10.67 -6.10
CA PHE A 69 -3.32 -11.02 -7.43
C PHE A 69 -2.46 -10.39 -8.54
N VAL A 70 -2.13 -9.10 -8.43
CA VAL A 70 -1.22 -8.40 -9.36
C VAL A 70 0.15 -9.07 -9.39
N ILE A 71 0.70 -9.38 -8.21
CA ILE A 71 1.96 -10.11 -8.06
C ILE A 71 1.88 -11.45 -8.80
N GLY A 72 0.79 -12.21 -8.63
CA GLY A 72 0.57 -13.47 -9.34
C GLY A 72 0.56 -13.31 -10.87
N PHE A 73 -0.02 -12.23 -11.41
CA PHE A 73 0.01 -11.95 -12.84
C PHE A 73 1.38 -11.56 -13.38
N GLU A 74 2.20 -10.87 -12.60
CA GLU A 74 3.54 -10.47 -13.03
C GLU A 74 4.49 -11.68 -13.19
N PHE A 75 4.24 -12.76 -12.45
CA PHE A 75 5.08 -13.97 -12.46
C PHE A 75 4.77 -15.02 -13.55
N ASP A 76 3.74 -14.83 -14.40
CA ASP A 76 3.31 -15.85 -15.38
C ASP A 76 4.26 -16.04 -16.60
N SER A 77 5.23 -15.15 -16.81
CA SER A 77 5.98 -15.10 -18.08
C SER A 77 7.38 -15.73 -18.11
N THR A 78 7.91 -16.27 -17.00
CA THR A 78 9.24 -16.93 -17.04
C THR A 78 9.11 -18.43 -17.25
N SER A 79 9.03 -18.83 -18.53
CA SER A 79 9.42 -20.20 -18.92
C SER A 79 10.91 -20.39 -18.62
N PRO A 80 11.33 -21.31 -17.74
CA PRO A 80 12.71 -21.73 -17.67
C PRO A 80 13.02 -22.44 -19.00
N ALA A 81 13.70 -21.74 -19.89
CA ALA A 81 14.18 -22.32 -21.13
C ALA A 81 15.09 -23.52 -20.80
N GLN A 82 14.57 -24.69 -21.14
CA GLN A 82 15.26 -25.94 -21.46
C GLN A 82 16.80 -25.78 -21.51
N SER A 83 17.48 -26.16 -20.43
CA SER A 83 18.92 -26.40 -20.43
C SER A 83 19.20 -27.82 -19.94
N SER A 84 18.95 -28.80 -20.82
CA SER A 84 19.53 -30.14 -20.70
C SER A 84 19.83 -30.71 -22.08
N SER A 85 20.75 -30.04 -22.77
CA SER A 85 21.46 -30.58 -23.95
C SER A 85 22.92 -30.09 -23.90
N ALA A 86 23.65 -30.49 -22.87
CA ALA A 86 25.10 -30.30 -22.80
C ALA A 86 25.73 -31.28 -21.80
N ARG A 87 25.56 -32.57 -22.05
CA ARG A 87 26.44 -33.61 -21.50
C ARG A 87 26.63 -34.70 -22.54
N ARG A 88 27.24 -34.29 -23.65
CA ARG A 88 28.12 -35.14 -24.45
C ARG A 88 29.53 -34.62 -24.22
#